data_AF-A0A971UG95-F1
#
_entry.id   AF-A0A971UG95-F1
#
_cell.length_a   1.000
_cell.length_b   1.000
_cell.length_c   1.000
_cell.angle_alpha   90.00
_cell.angle_beta   90.00
_cell.angle_gamma   90.00
#
_symmetry.space_group_name_H-M   'P 1'
#
loop_
_entity.id
_entity.type
_entity.pdbx_description
1 polymer ?
#
loop_
_entity_poly.entity_id
_entity_poly.type
_entity_poly.pdbx_seq_one_letter_code
_entity_poly.pdbx_strand_id
1 'polypeptide(L)'
;MSRYSASVWPLLLLLLGVWGWSGGKLVAGEREGAAAGAEPATNWNLLARTLGGKQFWTDELVHGSWRIQRNVLSDHYRLLDPNNTRRAWGSWEHCHREWQALRAGADIPPLKPRVVLVLHGLGRTRSSMAQLAEYLAQHGDYDVLSVSYASTRIPLSEDARSLARVISHLEGVTEINFVAHSMGNLVIRHLLHDQLAAAHGRGIDPRIHRFVMLAPPNNGAALARRFRYDPLFCAVYGTGGQQFTRQWEQVQERLAIPPCPFGIIAGGDNDPEGGNPLLDGNDDMVVTVAETQLPGAADFVIVPVLHTFIMDDAQVQEYTLRFLQHGYFIAPEVRRPLANEPLKPDDDTP
;
A
#
# COMPACT_ATOMS: atom_id res chain seq x y z
N MET A 1 -12.71 -20.36 39.16
CA MET A 1 -13.05 -21.19 37.98
C MET A 1 -12.66 -20.41 36.75
N SER A 2 -11.53 -20.79 36.15
CA SER A 2 -10.98 -20.20 34.93
C SER A 2 -11.69 -20.80 33.72
N ARG A 3 -12.34 -19.96 32.92
CA ARG A 3 -12.76 -20.27 31.55
C ARG A 3 -12.58 -18.98 30.77
N TYR A 4 -11.52 -18.91 29.97
CA TYR A 4 -11.39 -18.24 28.66
C TYR A 4 -9.90 -18.25 28.28
N SER A 5 -9.37 -19.46 28.05
CA SER A 5 -8.23 -19.65 27.16
C SER A 5 -8.83 -20.03 25.80
N ALA A 6 -9.44 -19.04 25.13
CA ALA A 6 -9.75 -19.16 23.71
C ALA A 6 -8.51 -18.68 22.97
N SER A 7 -7.88 -19.57 22.22
CA SER A 7 -6.70 -19.27 21.42
C SER A 7 -7.00 -18.09 20.49
N VAL A 8 -6.28 -16.98 20.66
CA VAL A 8 -6.39 -15.75 19.84
C VAL A 8 -5.84 -15.94 18.40
N TRP A 9 -5.32 -17.15 18.13
CA TRP A 9 -4.63 -17.54 16.91
C TRP A 9 -5.45 -17.56 15.62
N PRO A 10 -6.76 -17.92 15.59
CA PRO A 10 -7.57 -17.87 14.37
C PRO A 10 -7.71 -16.45 13.80
N LEU A 11 -7.77 -15.44 14.67
CA LEU A 11 -7.86 -14.01 14.31
C LEU A 11 -6.57 -13.49 13.68
N LEU A 12 -5.43 -13.93 14.19
CA LEU A 12 -4.10 -13.59 13.65
C LEU A 12 -3.82 -14.27 12.29
N LEU A 13 -4.45 -15.41 12.03
CA LEU A 13 -4.40 -16.09 10.73
C LEU A 13 -5.30 -15.43 9.67
N LEU A 14 -6.41 -14.80 10.08
CA LEU A 14 -7.27 -13.98 9.21
C LEU A 14 -6.56 -12.70 8.70
N LEU A 15 -5.67 -12.12 9.51
CA LEU A 15 -4.75 -11.05 9.11
C LEU A 15 -3.73 -11.51 8.05
N LEU A 16 -3.33 -12.78 8.13
CA LEU A 16 -2.16 -13.31 7.46
C LEU A 16 -2.37 -13.73 6.01
N GLY A 17 -3.61 -13.94 5.54
CA GLY A 17 -3.97 -14.10 4.13
C GLY A 17 -2.90 -14.67 3.19
N VAL A 18 -2.19 -15.75 3.56
CA VAL A 18 -1.13 -16.38 2.75
C VAL A 18 -1.04 -17.86 3.08
N TRP A 19 -1.39 -18.71 2.11
CA TRP A 19 -0.75 -20.01 1.93
C TRP A 19 0.19 -19.91 0.72
N GLY A 20 1.45 -20.33 0.92
CA GLY A 20 2.47 -20.35 -0.12
C GLY A 20 3.89 -20.27 0.44
N TRP A 21 4.24 -21.11 1.41
CA TRP A 21 5.61 -21.25 1.90
C TRP A 21 6.30 -22.37 1.10
N SER A 22 7.35 -22.06 0.35
CA SER A 22 8.30 -23.05 -0.16
C SER A 22 9.68 -22.73 0.43
N GLY A 23 10.11 -23.53 1.40
CA GLY A 23 11.34 -23.34 2.15
C GLY A 23 12.59 -23.48 1.28
N GLY A 24 13.53 -22.55 1.44
CA GLY A 24 14.91 -22.66 1.00
C GLY A 24 15.81 -22.25 2.15
N LYS A 25 16.73 -23.14 2.56
CA LYS A 25 17.69 -22.90 3.63
C LYS A 25 18.66 -21.79 3.22
N LEU A 26 18.83 -20.77 4.07
CA LEU A 26 19.89 -19.76 3.96
C LEU A 26 21.15 -20.30 4.64
N VAL A 27 22.28 -20.28 3.93
CA VAL A 27 23.63 -20.41 4.50
C VAL A 27 24.20 -19.01 4.65
N ALA A 28 24.68 -18.68 5.84
CA ALA A 28 25.31 -17.40 6.15
C ALA A 28 26.72 -17.35 5.55
N GLY A 29 27.04 -16.25 4.86
CA GLY A 29 28.40 -15.86 4.48
C GLY A 29 28.70 -14.47 5.01
N GLU A 30 29.83 -14.33 5.69
CA GLU A 30 30.30 -13.10 6.34
C GLU A 30 30.65 -12.00 5.33
N ARG A 31 30.60 -10.75 5.82
CA ARG A 31 30.86 -9.52 5.08
C ARG A 31 32.36 -9.23 4.99
N GLU A 32 32.85 -8.90 3.79
CA GLU A 32 34.01 -8.05 3.62
C GLU A 32 33.65 -6.88 2.68
N GLY A 33 34.13 -5.70 3.03
CA GLY A 33 33.83 -4.45 2.32
C GLY A 33 34.55 -4.35 0.98
N ALA A 34 33.98 -3.57 0.06
CA ALA A 34 34.68 -3.15 -1.15
C ALA A 34 34.26 -1.74 -1.56
N ALA A 35 35.28 -0.94 -1.86
CA ALA A 35 35.24 0.42 -2.34
C ALA A 35 34.74 0.52 -3.80
N ALA A 36 34.45 1.76 -4.21
CA ALA A 36 34.04 2.14 -5.55
C ALA A 36 35.00 1.62 -6.64
N GLY A 37 34.46 0.90 -7.63
CA GLY A 37 35.16 0.39 -8.80
C GLY A 37 34.15 -0.04 -9.88
N ALA A 38 34.52 0.13 -11.14
CA ALA A 38 33.68 0.09 -12.35
C ALA A 38 32.79 -1.18 -12.52
N GLU A 39 31.65 -1.00 -13.23
CA GLU A 39 30.70 -2.08 -13.52
C GLU A 39 31.37 -3.25 -14.29
N PRO A 40 31.28 -4.50 -13.79
CA PRO A 40 31.72 -5.65 -14.56
C PRO A 40 30.73 -5.92 -15.70
N ALA A 41 31.23 -5.81 -16.93
CA ALA A 41 30.57 -6.30 -18.13
C ALA A 41 30.43 -7.83 -18.03
N THR A 42 29.27 -8.31 -17.57
CA THR A 42 28.56 -9.56 -17.96
C THR A 42 27.56 -9.96 -16.86
N ASN A 43 26.48 -9.19 -16.69
CA ASN A 43 25.34 -9.68 -15.91
C ASN A 43 24.64 -10.78 -16.72
N TRP A 44 24.92 -12.04 -16.38
CA TRP A 44 24.21 -13.19 -16.95
C TRP A 44 22.72 -13.11 -16.55
N ASN A 45 21.89 -12.56 -17.43
CA ASN A 45 20.46 -12.53 -17.20
C ASN A 45 19.83 -13.87 -17.62
N LEU A 46 19.57 -14.74 -16.65
CA LEU A 46 18.75 -15.93 -16.88
C LEU A 46 17.29 -15.49 -17.06
N LEU A 47 16.74 -15.70 -18.25
CA LEU A 47 15.31 -15.51 -18.57
C LEU A 47 14.49 -16.60 -17.87
N ALA A 48 14.14 -16.37 -16.62
CA ALA A 48 13.32 -17.28 -15.83
C ALA A 48 12.11 -16.54 -15.24
N ARG A 49 10.98 -17.26 -15.09
CA ARG A 49 9.84 -16.78 -14.31
C ARG A 49 10.28 -16.64 -12.85
N THR A 50 10.05 -15.48 -12.27
CA THR A 50 10.36 -15.26 -10.85
C THR A 50 9.19 -15.78 -10.00
N LEU A 51 9.44 -16.81 -9.16
CA LEU A 51 8.43 -17.44 -8.31
C LEU A 51 8.46 -16.95 -6.84
N GLY A 52 9.41 -16.11 -6.44
CA GLY A 52 9.74 -15.91 -5.03
C GLY A 52 9.98 -14.46 -4.57
N GLY A 53 9.87 -14.29 -3.25
CA GLY A 53 10.38 -13.15 -2.51
C GLY A 53 9.54 -11.87 -2.58
N LYS A 54 8.23 -11.93 -2.83
CA LYS A 54 7.38 -10.74 -3.07
C LYS A 54 7.51 -9.64 -2.00
N GLN A 55 7.78 -10.01 -0.74
CA GLN A 55 8.03 -9.05 0.34
C GLN A 55 9.45 -8.46 0.38
N PHE A 56 10.35 -8.83 -0.52
CA PHE A 56 11.72 -8.31 -0.60
C PHE A 56 11.95 -7.40 -1.81
N TRP A 57 10.91 -7.15 -2.59
CA TRP A 57 10.98 -6.34 -3.81
C TRP A 57 10.03 -5.17 -3.70
N THR A 58 10.53 -3.99 -4.02
CA THR A 58 9.73 -2.77 -4.13
C THR A 58 9.79 -2.24 -5.55
N ASP A 59 8.64 -1.88 -6.11
CA ASP A 59 8.55 -1.26 -7.44
C ASP A 59 9.12 0.16 -7.39
N GLU A 60 9.97 0.47 -8.37
CA GLU A 60 10.62 1.79 -8.55
C GLU A 60 10.20 2.46 -9.86
N LEU A 61 9.68 1.65 -10.79
CA LEU A 61 9.05 2.06 -12.04
C LEU A 61 7.93 1.07 -12.34
N VAL A 62 6.78 1.57 -12.76
CA VAL A 62 5.64 0.77 -13.25
C VAL A 62 5.09 1.42 -14.51
N HIS A 63 4.93 0.64 -15.59
CA HIS A 63 4.33 1.07 -16.86
C HIS A 63 3.45 -0.04 -17.40
N GLY A 64 2.13 0.11 -17.26
CA GLY A 64 1.19 -0.99 -17.47
C GLY A 64 1.59 -2.20 -16.63
N SER A 65 1.83 -3.34 -17.28
CA SER A 65 2.28 -4.57 -16.62
C SER A 65 3.81 -4.75 -16.60
N TRP A 66 4.59 -3.75 -17.00
CA TRP A 66 6.05 -3.72 -16.88
C TRP A 66 6.47 -3.05 -15.58
N ARG A 67 7.60 -3.48 -15.00
CA ARG A 67 8.10 -2.91 -13.74
C ARG A 67 9.61 -3.09 -13.57
N ILE A 68 10.26 -2.09 -12.98
CA ILE A 68 11.58 -2.24 -12.39
C ILE A 68 11.40 -2.34 -10.88
N GLN A 69 12.00 -3.37 -10.27
CA GLN A 69 11.94 -3.60 -8.83
C GLN A 69 13.32 -3.57 -8.22
N ARG A 70 13.44 -2.96 -7.04
CA ARG A 70 14.63 -3.00 -6.19
C ARG A 70 14.49 -4.08 -5.12
N ASN A 71 15.54 -4.86 -4.92
CA ASN A 71 15.64 -5.79 -3.80
C ASN A 71 16.04 -5.01 -2.55
N VAL A 72 15.23 -5.06 -1.50
CA VAL A 72 15.50 -4.26 -0.29
C VAL A 72 16.66 -4.77 0.56
N LEU A 73 17.17 -5.98 0.31
CA LEU A 73 18.32 -6.55 1.03
C LEU A 73 19.64 -6.35 0.28
N SER A 74 19.64 -6.59 -1.04
CA SER A 74 20.85 -6.56 -1.85
C SER A 74 21.03 -5.27 -2.65
N ASP A 75 20.01 -4.40 -2.66
CA ASP A 75 19.94 -3.18 -3.47
C ASP A 75 20.10 -3.40 -4.99
N HIS A 76 19.90 -4.64 -5.44
CA HIS A 76 19.89 -4.98 -6.87
C HIS A 76 18.52 -4.73 -7.49
N TYR A 77 18.53 -4.38 -8.77
CA TYR A 77 17.35 -4.11 -9.55
C TYR A 77 17.05 -5.25 -10.51
N ARG A 78 15.77 -5.43 -10.83
CA ARG A 78 15.31 -6.31 -11.91
C ARG A 78 14.24 -5.64 -12.74
N LEU A 79 14.34 -5.74 -14.06
CA LEU A 79 13.26 -5.41 -14.98
C LEU A 79 12.40 -6.65 -15.22
N LEU A 80 11.09 -6.54 -15.04
CA LEU A 80 10.13 -7.61 -15.27
C LEU A 80 9.13 -7.24 -16.36
N ASP A 81 8.82 -8.21 -17.21
CA ASP A 81 7.75 -8.12 -18.20
C ASP A 81 6.35 -8.44 -17.58
N PRO A 82 5.27 -8.34 -18.37
CA PRO A 82 3.91 -8.67 -17.91
C PRO A 82 3.76 -10.10 -17.37
N ASN A 83 4.58 -11.05 -17.83
CA ASN A 83 4.57 -12.44 -17.42
C ASN A 83 5.43 -12.74 -16.18
N ASN A 84 5.99 -11.72 -15.53
CA ASN A 84 6.98 -11.83 -14.45
C ASN A 84 8.28 -12.52 -14.88
N THR A 85 8.60 -12.48 -16.16
CA THR A 85 9.90 -12.90 -16.69
C THR A 85 10.88 -11.75 -16.51
N ARG A 86 12.05 -12.07 -15.95
CA ARG A 86 13.11 -11.08 -15.80
C ARG A 86 13.78 -10.77 -17.14
N ARG A 87 13.78 -9.50 -17.52
CA ARG A 87 14.35 -8.98 -18.78
C ARG A 87 15.70 -8.30 -18.59
N ALA A 88 15.99 -7.81 -17.39
CA ALA A 88 17.30 -7.30 -16.99
C ALA A 88 17.51 -7.47 -15.48
N TRP A 89 18.77 -7.42 -15.03
CA TRP A 89 19.18 -7.48 -13.62
C TRP A 89 20.47 -6.69 -13.41
N GLY A 90 20.60 -5.95 -12.31
CA GLY A 90 21.86 -5.31 -11.94
C GLY A 90 21.63 -3.98 -11.22
N SER A 91 22.28 -2.92 -11.70
CA SER A 91 22.04 -1.54 -11.26
C SER A 91 20.70 -1.00 -11.78
N TRP A 92 20.24 0.09 -11.17
CA TRP A 92 19.10 0.87 -11.67
C TRP A 92 19.37 1.34 -13.10
N GLU A 93 20.54 1.92 -13.35
CA GLU A 93 20.96 2.47 -14.63
C GLU A 93 20.91 1.41 -15.74
N HIS A 94 21.37 0.19 -15.44
CA HIS A 94 21.26 -0.92 -16.37
C HIS A 94 19.80 -1.29 -16.65
N CYS A 95 18.99 -1.56 -15.61
CA CYS A 95 17.60 -1.96 -15.81
C CYS A 95 16.76 -0.87 -16.52
N HIS A 96 17.02 0.40 -16.19
CA HIS A 96 16.34 1.54 -16.79
C HIS A 96 16.73 1.74 -18.26
N ARG A 97 18.01 1.56 -18.61
CA ARG A 97 18.46 1.57 -20.01
C ARG A 97 17.82 0.46 -20.83
N GLU A 98 17.75 -0.77 -20.29
CA GLU A 98 17.07 -1.89 -20.95
C GLU A 98 15.56 -1.62 -21.10
N TRP A 99 14.94 -1.01 -20.10
CA TRP A 99 13.55 -0.55 -20.18
C TRP A 99 13.34 0.47 -21.32
N GLN A 100 14.19 1.49 -21.41
CA GLN A 100 14.11 2.49 -22.47
C GLN A 100 14.31 1.89 -23.85
N ALA A 101 15.27 0.97 -24.01
CA ALA A 101 15.51 0.27 -25.27
C ALA A 101 14.30 -0.58 -25.68
N LEU A 102 13.68 -1.30 -24.73
CA LEU A 102 12.46 -2.06 -24.97
C LEU A 102 11.28 -1.16 -25.32
N ARG A 103 11.10 -0.03 -24.63
CA ARG A 103 10.02 0.92 -24.92
C ARG A 103 10.16 1.57 -26.29
N ALA A 104 11.39 1.79 -26.76
CA ALA A 104 11.67 2.34 -28.08
C ALA A 104 11.54 1.29 -29.21
N GLY A 105 11.86 0.03 -28.93
CA GLY A 105 11.89 -1.05 -29.93
C GLY A 105 10.66 -1.96 -29.98
N ALA A 106 9.83 -1.97 -28.93
CA ALA A 106 8.62 -2.78 -28.84
C ALA A 106 7.35 -1.92 -28.93
N ASP A 107 6.26 -2.54 -29.35
CA ASP A 107 4.90 -1.96 -29.37
C ASP A 107 4.31 -1.92 -27.94
N ILE A 108 5.03 -1.30 -27.00
CA ILE A 108 4.53 -1.07 -25.64
C ILE A 108 3.67 0.20 -25.71
N PRO A 109 2.35 0.10 -25.49
CA PRO A 109 1.47 1.25 -25.61
C PRO A 109 1.83 2.32 -24.56
N PRO A 110 1.68 3.61 -24.91
CA PRO A 110 1.79 4.68 -23.92
C PRO A 110 0.68 4.53 -22.88
N LEU A 111 0.92 5.07 -21.68
CA LEU A 111 -0.12 5.16 -20.67
C LEU A 111 -1.22 6.13 -21.13
N LYS A 112 -2.45 5.87 -20.72
CA LYS A 112 -3.54 6.85 -20.78
C LYS A 112 -3.18 8.11 -19.98
N PRO A 113 -3.76 9.29 -20.33
CA PRO A 113 -3.52 10.52 -19.58
C PRO A 113 -3.99 10.46 -18.11
N ARG A 114 -4.87 9.52 -17.77
CA ARG A 114 -5.44 9.36 -16.42
C ARG A 114 -5.08 7.97 -15.91
N VAL A 115 -4.47 7.90 -14.73
CA VAL A 115 -4.07 6.64 -14.11
C VAL A 115 -4.62 6.50 -12.69
N VAL A 116 -4.77 5.26 -12.26
CA VAL A 116 -5.05 4.91 -10.86
C VAL A 116 -3.88 4.06 -10.33
N LEU A 117 -3.17 4.57 -9.34
CA LEU A 117 -2.16 3.80 -8.60
C LEU A 117 -2.85 3.04 -7.46
N VAL A 118 -2.72 1.72 -7.47
CA VAL A 118 -3.36 0.83 -6.49
C VAL A 118 -2.33 0.18 -5.58
N LEU A 119 -2.47 0.37 -4.26
CA LEU A 119 -1.52 -0.13 -3.25
C LEU A 119 -2.18 -1.14 -2.30
N HIS A 120 -1.46 -2.25 -2.05
CA HIS A 120 -1.89 -3.30 -1.12
C HIS A 120 -1.53 -2.98 0.34
N GLY A 121 -2.13 -3.71 1.29
CA GLY A 121 -1.79 -3.63 2.71
C GLY A 121 -0.55 -4.45 3.13
N LEU A 122 -0.26 -4.42 4.43
CA LEU A 122 0.89 -5.11 5.04
C LEU A 122 0.82 -6.63 4.87
N GLY A 123 1.96 -7.27 4.54
CA GLY A 123 2.06 -8.72 4.35
C GLY A 123 1.43 -9.22 3.04
N ARG A 124 0.70 -8.35 2.33
CA ARG A 124 0.04 -8.65 1.06
C ARG A 124 0.93 -8.30 -0.13
N THR A 125 0.42 -8.60 -1.32
CA THR A 125 1.07 -8.30 -2.59
C THR A 125 0.06 -7.68 -3.53
N ARG A 126 0.50 -7.11 -4.66
CA ARG A 126 -0.44 -6.50 -5.63
C ARG A 126 -1.59 -7.40 -6.08
N SER A 127 -1.44 -8.73 -6.02
CA SER A 127 -2.52 -9.66 -6.37
C SER A 127 -3.75 -9.52 -5.47
N SER A 128 -3.59 -9.07 -4.23
CA SER A 128 -4.71 -8.78 -3.32
C SER A 128 -5.60 -7.64 -3.81
N MET A 129 -5.08 -6.77 -4.68
CA MET A 129 -5.84 -5.65 -5.25
C MET A 129 -6.31 -5.95 -6.68
N ALA A 130 -6.11 -7.17 -7.18
CA ALA A 130 -6.29 -7.49 -8.60
C ALA A 130 -7.74 -7.33 -9.07
N GLN A 131 -8.72 -7.79 -8.27
CA GLN A 131 -10.13 -7.69 -8.64
C GLN A 131 -10.59 -6.23 -8.73
N LEU A 132 -10.22 -5.42 -7.73
CA LEU A 132 -10.47 -3.98 -7.77
C LEU A 132 -9.78 -3.32 -8.97
N ALA A 133 -8.51 -3.64 -9.22
CA ALA A 133 -7.77 -3.05 -10.32
C ALA A 133 -8.37 -3.39 -11.69
N GLU A 134 -8.80 -4.65 -11.86
CA GLU A 134 -9.47 -5.12 -13.06
C GLU A 134 -10.84 -4.44 -13.23
N TYR A 135 -11.64 -4.35 -12.18
CA TYR A 135 -12.92 -3.66 -12.20
C TYR A 135 -12.76 -2.20 -12.66
N LEU A 136 -11.80 -1.47 -12.06
CA LEU A 136 -11.53 -0.07 -12.39
C LEU A 136 -11.02 0.10 -13.84
N ALA A 137 -10.21 -0.83 -14.34
CA ALA A 137 -9.70 -0.80 -15.72
C ALA A 137 -10.80 -1.12 -16.75
N GLN A 138 -11.75 -1.98 -16.40
CA GLN A 138 -12.87 -2.36 -17.28
C GLN A 138 -13.98 -1.32 -17.35
N HIS A 139 -14.27 -0.64 -16.22
CA HIS A 139 -15.44 0.24 -16.09
C HIS A 139 -15.09 1.73 -16.04
N GLY A 140 -13.81 2.07 -15.87
CA GLY A 140 -13.32 3.44 -15.86
C GLY A 140 -12.47 3.77 -17.09
N ASP A 141 -12.27 5.06 -17.34
CA ASP A 141 -11.32 5.52 -18.36
C ASP A 141 -9.96 5.83 -17.73
N TYR A 142 -9.29 4.78 -17.26
CA TYR A 142 -7.99 4.86 -16.59
C TYR A 142 -7.07 3.72 -17.04
N ASP A 143 -5.77 3.96 -16.96
CA ASP A 143 -4.83 2.85 -16.76
C ASP A 143 -4.65 2.61 -15.27
N VAL A 144 -4.79 1.35 -14.84
CA VAL A 144 -4.70 0.98 -13.44
C VAL A 144 -3.37 0.27 -13.18
N LEU A 145 -2.51 0.88 -12.37
CA LEU A 145 -1.17 0.40 -12.09
C LEU A 145 -1.10 -0.10 -10.65
N SER A 146 -0.98 -1.42 -10.47
CA SER A 146 -0.83 -2.01 -9.15
C SER A 146 0.64 -1.98 -8.71
N VAL A 147 0.92 -1.20 -7.67
CA VAL A 147 2.27 -1.00 -7.13
C VAL A 147 2.51 -2.01 -6.01
N SER A 148 3.64 -2.72 -6.09
CA SER A 148 4.12 -3.62 -5.05
C SER A 148 5.25 -2.98 -4.27
N TYR A 149 5.25 -3.21 -2.96
CA TYR A 149 6.31 -2.75 -2.08
C TYR A 149 6.57 -3.76 -0.96
N ALA A 150 7.79 -3.74 -0.42
CA ALA A 150 8.29 -4.67 0.57
C ALA A 150 7.76 -4.36 1.98
N SER A 151 6.43 -4.41 2.13
CA SER A 151 5.66 -3.90 3.27
C SER A 151 6.14 -4.37 4.65
N THR A 152 6.72 -5.56 4.76
CA THR A 152 7.22 -6.11 6.03
C THR A 152 8.73 -5.89 6.26
N ARG A 153 9.45 -5.30 5.31
CA ARG A 153 10.93 -5.30 5.33
C ARG A 153 11.56 -3.94 5.51
N ILE A 154 10.92 -2.89 5.01
CA ILE A 154 11.46 -1.53 5.04
C ILE A 154 10.54 -0.56 5.76
N PRO A 155 11.06 0.59 6.24
CA PRO A 155 10.25 1.64 6.83
C PRO A 155 9.28 2.29 5.83
N LEU A 156 8.20 2.86 6.35
CA LEU A 156 7.19 3.57 5.57
C LEU A 156 7.77 4.69 4.69
N SER A 157 8.79 5.39 5.20
CA SER A 157 9.47 6.46 4.49
C SER A 157 10.25 5.96 3.26
N GLU A 158 10.74 4.73 3.27
CA GLU A 158 11.37 4.12 2.10
C GLU A 158 10.33 3.65 1.08
N ASP A 159 9.20 3.11 1.54
CA ASP A 159 8.06 2.78 0.66
C ASP A 159 7.53 4.05 -0.04
N ALA A 160 7.35 5.14 0.71
CA ALA A 160 6.92 6.43 0.18
C ALA A 160 7.90 6.99 -0.85
N ARG A 161 9.22 6.88 -0.58
CA ARG A 161 10.26 7.30 -1.53
C ARG A 161 10.24 6.48 -2.81
N SER A 162 9.98 5.19 -2.71
CA SER A 162 9.89 4.30 -3.88
C SER A 162 8.62 4.61 -4.71
N LEU A 163 7.50 4.86 -4.04
CA LEU A 163 6.28 5.36 -4.70
C LEU A 163 6.50 6.71 -5.39
N ALA A 164 7.28 7.62 -4.78
CA ALA A 164 7.65 8.89 -5.41
C ALA A 164 8.43 8.67 -6.73
N ARG A 165 9.34 7.69 -6.75
CA ARG A 165 10.06 7.29 -7.97
C ARG A 165 9.14 6.66 -9.00
N VAL A 166 8.15 5.85 -8.61
CA VAL A 166 7.13 5.36 -9.56
C VAL A 166 6.40 6.54 -10.21
N ILE A 167 5.94 7.52 -9.42
CA ILE A 167 5.22 8.71 -9.89
C ILE A 167 6.07 9.56 -10.85
N SER A 168 7.38 9.71 -10.59
CA SER A 168 8.26 10.49 -11.47
C SER A 168 8.44 9.89 -12.86
N HIS A 169 8.18 8.58 -13.02
CA HIS A 169 8.30 7.87 -14.31
C HIS A 169 6.96 7.72 -15.06
N LEU A 170 5.88 8.32 -14.58
CA LEU A 170 4.58 8.34 -15.25
C LEU A 170 4.53 9.39 -16.38
N GLU A 171 5.32 9.15 -17.43
CA GLU A 171 5.39 10.02 -18.61
C GLU A 171 4.05 10.08 -19.37
N GLY A 172 3.64 11.27 -19.82
CA GLY A 172 2.39 11.47 -20.55
C GLY A 172 1.12 11.48 -19.68
N VAL A 173 1.23 11.11 -18.40
CA VAL A 173 0.13 11.14 -17.45
C VAL A 173 -0.12 12.56 -16.96
N THR A 174 -1.37 12.99 -17.01
CA THR A 174 -1.86 14.31 -16.58
C THR A 174 -2.68 14.26 -15.29
N GLU A 175 -3.25 13.09 -14.95
CA GLU A 175 -4.07 12.88 -13.76
C GLU A 175 -3.68 11.57 -13.06
N ILE A 176 -3.36 11.64 -11.78
CA ILE A 176 -3.02 10.51 -10.91
C ILE A 176 -4.08 10.43 -9.83
N ASN A 177 -4.75 9.28 -9.76
CA ASN A 177 -5.63 8.92 -8.68
C ASN A 177 -4.99 7.80 -7.84
N PHE A 178 -5.32 7.74 -6.56
CA PHE A 178 -4.87 6.68 -5.67
C PHE A 178 -6.03 5.84 -5.16
N VAL A 179 -5.78 4.54 -5.03
CA VAL A 179 -6.60 3.65 -4.21
C VAL A 179 -5.69 2.80 -3.36
N ALA A 180 -5.92 2.73 -2.05
CA ALA A 180 -5.07 1.90 -1.21
C ALA A 180 -5.84 1.16 -0.12
N HIS A 181 -5.35 -0.03 0.19
CA HIS A 181 -5.88 -0.87 1.27
C HIS A 181 -4.97 -0.79 2.50
N SER A 182 -5.58 -0.63 3.68
CA SER A 182 -4.89 -0.74 4.97
C SER A 182 -3.62 0.11 5.01
N MET A 183 -2.46 -0.48 5.33
CA MET A 183 -1.17 0.19 5.41
C MET A 183 -0.76 0.94 4.13
N GLY A 184 -1.22 0.54 2.94
CA GLY A 184 -0.93 1.26 1.69
C GLY A 184 -1.39 2.72 1.74
N ASN A 185 -2.43 3.00 2.52
CA ASN A 185 -2.91 4.36 2.74
C ASN A 185 -1.88 5.23 3.46
N LEU A 186 -1.17 4.65 4.42
CA LEU A 186 -0.14 5.36 5.19
C LEU A 186 1.08 5.66 4.30
N VAL A 187 1.40 4.79 3.34
CA VAL A 187 2.48 5.02 2.37
C VAL A 187 2.20 6.29 1.57
N ILE A 188 0.96 6.43 1.07
CA ILE A 188 0.53 7.60 0.30
C ILE A 188 0.49 8.84 1.19
N ARG A 189 -0.04 8.75 2.41
CA ARG A 189 -0.05 9.89 3.35
C ARG A 189 1.36 10.37 3.71
N HIS A 190 2.33 9.46 3.84
CA HIS A 190 3.73 9.80 4.07
C HIS A 190 4.37 10.44 2.82
N LEU A 191 4.09 9.92 1.62
CA LEU A 191 4.51 10.55 0.37
C LEU A 191 4.02 12.00 0.28
N LEU A 192 2.74 12.23 0.57
CA LEU A 192 2.14 13.56 0.52
C LEU A 192 2.76 14.50 1.57
N HIS A 193 3.06 13.99 2.76
CA HIS A 193 3.80 14.73 3.77
C HIS A 193 5.19 15.16 3.27
N ASP A 194 5.96 14.23 2.70
CA ASP A 194 7.30 14.52 2.18
C ASP A 194 7.27 15.56 1.05
N GLN A 195 6.28 15.49 0.16
CA GLN A 195 6.09 16.47 -0.91
C GLN A 195 5.73 17.87 -0.35
N LEU A 196 4.79 17.93 0.59
CA LEU A 196 4.44 19.19 1.26
C LEU A 196 5.63 19.78 1.99
N ALA A 197 6.40 18.98 2.72
CA ALA A 197 7.60 19.42 3.43
C ALA A 197 8.66 19.98 2.45
N ALA A 198 8.94 19.26 1.36
CA ALA A 198 9.89 19.68 0.34
C ALA A 198 9.45 20.96 -0.40
N ALA A 199 8.14 21.15 -0.58
CA ALA A 199 7.57 22.33 -1.21
C ALA A 199 7.31 23.49 -0.24
N HIS A 200 7.75 23.41 1.03
CA HIS A 200 7.42 24.38 2.08
C HIS A 200 5.91 24.66 2.20
N GLY A 201 5.11 23.61 2.09
CA GLY A 201 3.65 23.64 2.15
C GLY A 201 2.97 24.19 0.89
N ARG A 202 3.71 24.50 -0.19
CA ARG A 202 3.15 25.18 -1.38
C ARG A 202 2.37 24.27 -2.32
N GLY A 203 2.50 22.95 -2.19
CA GLY A 203 1.74 22.01 -2.99
C GLY A 203 2.33 20.61 -3.01
N ILE A 204 1.61 19.72 -3.70
CA ILE A 204 2.03 18.37 -4.05
C ILE A 204 2.19 18.29 -5.58
N ASP A 205 2.55 17.11 -6.11
CA ASP A 205 2.55 16.88 -7.55
C ASP A 205 1.18 17.29 -8.15
N PRO A 206 1.15 18.24 -9.10
CA PRO A 206 -0.11 18.82 -9.61
C PRO A 206 -0.97 17.82 -10.38
N ARG A 207 -0.43 16.65 -10.73
CA ARG A 207 -1.20 15.57 -11.36
C ARG A 207 -2.07 14.83 -10.34
N ILE A 208 -1.76 14.89 -9.05
CA ILE A 208 -2.52 14.16 -8.02
C ILE A 208 -3.92 14.76 -7.86
N HIS A 209 -4.94 13.95 -8.13
CA HIS A 209 -6.32 14.41 -8.27
C HIS A 209 -7.26 13.87 -7.19
N ARG A 210 -7.37 12.54 -7.00
CA ARG A 210 -8.24 11.95 -5.97
C ARG A 210 -7.60 10.77 -5.27
N PHE A 211 -8.08 10.47 -4.07
CA PHE A 211 -7.62 9.34 -3.26
C PHE A 211 -8.80 8.61 -2.60
N VAL A 212 -8.92 7.30 -2.83
CA VAL A 212 -9.86 6.43 -2.12
C VAL A 212 -9.10 5.54 -1.13
N MET A 213 -9.55 5.55 0.12
CA MET A 213 -8.93 4.81 1.21
C MET A 213 -9.82 3.65 1.64
N LEU A 214 -9.33 2.41 1.52
CA LEU A 214 -10.03 1.20 1.94
C LEU A 214 -9.48 0.72 3.27
N ALA A 215 -10.32 0.70 4.31
CA ALA A 215 -9.99 0.32 5.68
C ALA A 215 -8.63 0.91 6.17
N PRO A 216 -8.40 2.22 6.05
CA PRO A 216 -7.12 2.82 6.44
C PRO A 216 -6.95 2.83 7.97
N PRO A 217 -5.80 2.46 8.54
CA PRO A 217 -5.53 2.67 9.96
C PRO A 217 -5.06 4.13 10.20
N ASN A 218 -5.95 5.11 9.99
CA ASN A 218 -5.60 6.53 9.92
C ASN A 218 -5.19 7.15 11.26
N ASN A 219 -5.86 6.74 12.35
CA ASN A 219 -5.64 7.21 13.72
C ASN A 219 -4.97 6.15 14.61
N GLY A 220 -4.52 5.05 14.03
CA GLY A 220 -3.82 3.99 14.76
C GLY A 220 -4.18 2.60 14.26
N ALA A 221 -3.52 1.62 14.88
CA ALA A 221 -3.82 0.21 14.73
C ALA A 221 -3.76 -0.44 16.14
N ALA A 222 -4.83 -0.31 16.91
CA ALA A 222 -4.98 -0.79 18.27
C ALA A 222 -4.64 -2.27 18.38
N LEU A 223 -5.13 -3.08 17.42
CA LEU A 223 -4.79 -4.50 17.34
C LEU A 223 -3.28 -4.72 17.18
N ALA A 224 -2.64 -3.95 16.30
CA ALA A 224 -1.19 -4.04 16.11
C ALA A 224 -0.43 -3.63 17.39
N ARG A 225 -0.85 -2.55 18.06
CA ARG A 225 -0.26 -2.10 19.33
C ARG A 225 -0.40 -3.14 20.45
N ARG A 226 -1.50 -3.91 20.46
CA ARG A 226 -1.76 -4.99 21.44
C ARG A 226 -0.75 -6.14 21.31
N PHE A 227 -0.33 -6.46 20.09
CA PHE A 227 0.60 -7.57 19.80
C PHE A 227 2.06 -7.13 19.57
N ARG A 228 2.42 -5.88 19.90
CA ARG A 228 3.74 -5.27 19.62
C ARG A 228 4.99 -5.96 20.19
N TYR A 229 4.81 -6.84 21.17
CA TYR A 229 5.87 -7.62 21.81
C TYR A 229 5.77 -9.12 21.52
N ASP A 230 4.74 -9.57 20.79
CA ASP A 230 4.62 -10.97 20.42
C ASP A 230 5.68 -11.31 19.34
N PRO A 231 6.57 -12.29 19.58
CA PRO A 231 7.65 -12.60 18.64
C PRO A 231 7.16 -13.07 17.27
N LEU A 232 6.00 -13.74 17.19
CA LEU A 232 5.42 -14.22 15.95
C LEU A 232 4.73 -13.07 15.20
N PHE A 233 4.05 -12.17 15.91
CA PHE A 233 3.58 -10.90 15.34
C PHE A 233 4.77 -10.10 14.76
N CYS A 234 5.84 -9.92 15.53
CA CYS A 234 7.04 -9.21 15.07
C CYS A 234 7.71 -9.86 13.85
N ALA A 235 7.70 -11.20 13.77
CA ALA A 235 8.26 -11.94 12.63
C ALA A 235 7.42 -11.79 11.35
N VAL A 236 6.10 -11.68 11.48
CA VAL A 236 5.15 -11.47 10.36
C VAL A 236 5.18 -10.02 9.88
N TYR A 237 5.15 -9.09 10.82
CA TYR A 237 4.98 -7.66 10.58
C TYR A 237 6.33 -6.99 10.24
N GLY A 238 7.45 -7.57 10.67
CA GLY A 238 8.81 -7.15 10.34
C GLY A 238 9.09 -5.67 10.62
N THR A 239 10.05 -5.06 9.92
CA THR A 239 10.48 -3.68 10.20
C THR A 239 9.35 -2.67 9.99
N GLY A 240 8.61 -2.78 8.87
CA GLY A 240 7.50 -1.86 8.56
C GLY A 240 6.40 -1.96 9.62
N GLY A 241 5.99 -3.18 9.94
CA GLY A 241 5.01 -3.45 10.98
C GLY A 241 5.42 -3.05 12.41
N GLN A 242 6.72 -3.06 12.72
CA GLN A 242 7.23 -2.61 14.02
C GLN A 242 7.10 -1.09 14.21
N GLN A 243 7.09 -0.29 13.14
CA GLN A 243 6.87 1.16 13.26
C GLN A 243 5.47 1.48 13.77
N PHE A 244 4.44 0.81 13.23
CA PHE A 244 3.03 1.02 13.64
C PHE A 244 2.71 0.56 15.05
N THR A 245 3.54 -0.34 15.59
CA THR A 245 3.28 -0.95 16.90
C THR A 245 4.05 -0.33 18.04
N ARG A 246 5.18 0.33 17.77
CA ARG A 246 6.07 0.88 18.80
C ARG A 246 6.30 2.39 18.70
N GLN A 247 6.01 3.01 17.56
CA GLN A 247 6.35 4.41 17.28
C GLN A 247 5.21 5.10 16.53
N TRP A 248 3.95 4.75 16.84
CA TRP A 248 2.79 5.29 16.12
C TRP A 248 2.77 6.82 16.15
N GLU A 249 3.09 7.42 17.29
CA GLU A 249 3.11 8.87 17.49
C GLU A 249 4.09 9.54 16.53
N GLN A 250 5.30 8.97 16.38
CA GLN A 250 6.33 9.46 15.46
C GLN A 250 5.96 9.25 13.98
N VAL A 251 5.27 8.14 13.68
CA VAL A 251 4.75 7.88 12.34
C VAL A 251 3.67 8.89 12.00
N GLN A 252 2.72 9.11 12.90
CA GLN A 252 1.57 10.01 12.73
C GLN A 252 2.00 11.45 12.43
N GLU A 253 3.06 11.94 13.06
CA GLU A 253 3.65 13.26 12.77
C GLU A 253 4.10 13.44 11.31
N ARG A 254 4.36 12.33 10.61
CA ARG A 254 4.81 12.28 9.21
C ARG A 254 3.72 11.84 8.24
N LEU A 255 2.45 11.85 8.66
CA LEU A 255 1.32 11.51 7.81
C LEU A 255 0.49 12.75 7.50
N ALA A 256 0.48 13.19 6.25
CA ALA A 256 -0.38 14.28 5.84
C ALA A 256 -1.86 13.87 5.83
N ILE A 257 -2.73 14.84 6.10
CA ILE A 257 -4.10 14.80 5.58
C ILE A 257 -3.99 15.11 4.07
N PRO A 258 -4.57 14.27 3.18
CA PRO A 258 -4.45 14.51 1.74
C PRO A 258 -4.99 15.90 1.35
N PRO A 259 -4.20 16.74 0.65
CA PRO A 259 -4.66 18.06 0.22
C PRO A 259 -5.51 18.00 -1.06
N CYS A 260 -5.74 16.81 -1.61
CA CYS A 260 -6.65 16.54 -2.71
C CYS A 260 -7.96 15.93 -2.19
N PRO A 261 -9.08 15.98 -2.95
CA PRO A 261 -10.30 15.30 -2.57
C PRO A 261 -10.08 13.79 -2.30
N PHE A 262 -10.46 13.34 -1.11
CA PHE A 262 -10.33 11.95 -0.71
C PHE A 262 -11.57 11.42 -0.02
N GLY A 263 -11.80 10.11 -0.12
CA GLY A 263 -12.92 9.41 0.48
C GLY A 263 -12.46 8.16 1.20
N ILE A 264 -13.20 7.76 2.24
CA ILE A 264 -12.86 6.61 3.06
C ILE A 264 -14.01 5.59 3.05
N ILE A 265 -13.66 4.33 2.80
CA ILE A 265 -14.56 3.18 2.92
C ILE A 265 -14.05 2.34 4.09
N ALA A 266 -14.81 2.29 5.18
CA ALA A 266 -14.52 1.51 6.37
C ALA A 266 -15.27 0.17 6.34
N GLY A 267 -14.64 -0.91 6.79
CA GLY A 267 -15.34 -2.15 7.06
C GLY A 267 -15.99 -2.10 8.45
N GLY A 268 -17.18 -2.69 8.57
CA GLY A 268 -17.93 -2.78 9.83
C GLY A 268 -19.43 -2.92 9.56
N ASP A 269 -20.19 -3.38 10.53
CA ASP A 269 -21.63 -3.65 10.40
C ASP A 269 -22.52 -2.64 11.13
N ASN A 270 -21.93 -1.60 11.72
CA ASN A 270 -22.57 -0.60 12.58
C ASN A 270 -23.00 -1.16 13.95
N ASP A 271 -22.51 -2.34 14.34
CA ASP A 271 -22.63 -2.82 15.71
C ASP A 271 -21.64 -2.05 16.62
N PRO A 272 -22.12 -1.33 17.66
CA PRO A 272 -21.23 -0.64 18.59
C PRO A 272 -20.32 -1.57 19.40
N GLU A 273 -20.65 -2.86 19.52
CA GLU A 273 -19.80 -3.83 20.23
C GLU A 273 -18.66 -4.37 19.34
N GLY A 274 -18.81 -4.30 18.01
CA GLY A 274 -17.85 -4.83 17.06
C GLY A 274 -17.85 -6.36 16.98
N GLY A 275 -17.17 -6.89 15.97
CA GLY A 275 -17.00 -8.32 15.74
C GLY A 275 -15.75 -8.90 16.44
N ASN A 276 -14.76 -8.05 16.74
CA ASN A 276 -13.50 -8.49 17.33
C ASN A 276 -13.43 -8.14 18.83
N PRO A 277 -13.39 -9.13 19.74
CA PRO A 277 -13.37 -8.90 21.19
C PRO A 277 -12.07 -8.27 21.72
N LEU A 278 -11.11 -7.96 20.84
CA LEU A 278 -9.85 -7.28 21.16
C LEU A 278 -9.85 -5.80 20.75
N LEU A 279 -10.91 -5.35 20.09
CA LEU A 279 -11.10 -3.99 19.62
C LEU A 279 -12.35 -3.42 20.30
N ASP A 280 -12.30 -2.14 20.63
CA ASP A 280 -13.45 -1.45 21.19
C ASP A 280 -14.20 -0.75 20.05
N GLY A 281 -15.45 -1.13 19.83
CA GLY A 281 -16.31 -0.50 18.81
C GLY A 281 -16.44 -1.28 17.50
N ASN A 282 -17.32 -0.78 16.64
CA ASN A 282 -17.54 -1.28 15.27
C ASN A 282 -16.22 -1.43 14.50
N ASP A 283 -15.97 -2.60 13.92
CA ASP A 283 -14.68 -2.97 13.33
C ASP A 283 -14.81 -3.97 12.17
N ASP A 284 -13.72 -4.12 11.42
CA ASP A 284 -13.63 -5.05 10.29
C ASP A 284 -12.80 -6.31 10.59
N MET A 285 -12.70 -6.67 11.88
CA MET A 285 -11.82 -7.64 12.52
C MET A 285 -10.37 -7.20 12.71
N VAL A 286 -9.95 -6.05 12.15
CA VAL A 286 -8.55 -5.58 12.19
C VAL A 286 -8.42 -4.13 12.62
N VAL A 287 -9.25 -3.27 12.04
CA VAL A 287 -9.26 -1.82 12.22
C VAL A 287 -10.68 -1.42 12.61
N THR A 288 -10.79 -0.56 13.62
CA THR A 288 -12.11 -0.02 14.00
C THR A 288 -12.54 1.06 13.01
N VAL A 289 -13.84 1.27 12.87
CA VAL A 289 -14.39 2.37 12.07
C VAL A 289 -13.83 3.73 12.55
N ALA A 290 -13.67 3.91 13.86
CA ALA A 290 -13.07 5.14 14.43
C ALA A 290 -11.60 5.33 14.00
N GLU A 291 -10.81 4.26 13.95
CA GLU A 291 -9.43 4.31 13.47
C GLU A 291 -9.33 4.70 11.99
N THR A 292 -10.37 4.39 11.18
CA THR A 292 -10.39 4.75 9.76
C THR A 292 -10.67 6.21 9.47
N GLN A 293 -11.34 6.92 10.38
CA GLN A 293 -11.77 8.30 10.14
C GLN A 293 -10.57 9.22 9.97
N LEU A 294 -10.67 10.19 9.06
CA LEU A 294 -9.66 11.24 8.90
C LEU A 294 -10.39 12.55 8.56
N PRO A 295 -10.14 13.63 9.31
CA PRO A 295 -10.72 14.95 9.02
C PRO A 295 -10.39 15.39 7.59
N GLY A 296 -11.39 15.97 6.91
CA GLY A 296 -11.27 16.46 5.53
C GLY A 296 -11.74 15.48 4.46
N ALA A 297 -12.15 14.27 4.82
CA ALA A 297 -12.73 13.32 3.87
C ALA A 297 -14.00 13.90 3.24
N ALA A 298 -14.04 13.94 1.91
CA ALA A 298 -15.17 14.47 1.15
C ALA A 298 -16.41 13.56 1.24
N ASP A 299 -16.19 12.27 1.49
CA ASP A 299 -17.24 11.29 1.72
C ASP A 299 -16.71 10.12 2.58
N PHE A 300 -17.61 9.48 3.32
CA PHE A 300 -17.32 8.39 4.25
C PHE A 300 -18.46 7.37 4.24
N VAL A 301 -18.14 6.10 4.02
CA VAL A 301 -19.12 5.02 4.08
C VAL A 301 -18.59 3.84 4.87
N ILE A 302 -19.51 3.14 5.55
CA ILE A 302 -19.26 1.89 6.26
C ILE A 302 -19.91 0.77 5.45
N VAL A 303 -19.18 -0.30 5.20
CA VAL A 303 -19.68 -1.50 4.51
C VAL A 303 -19.49 -2.74 5.38
N PRO A 304 -20.47 -3.67 5.44
CA PRO A 304 -20.41 -4.86 6.29
C PRO A 304 -19.47 -5.93 5.70
N VAL A 305 -18.19 -5.58 5.54
CA VAL A 305 -17.17 -6.40 4.90
C VAL A 305 -15.93 -6.44 5.79
N LEU A 306 -15.36 -7.64 5.95
CA LEU A 306 -14.15 -7.85 6.73
C LEU A 306 -12.92 -7.23 6.04
N HIS A 307 -11.94 -6.82 6.84
CA HIS A 307 -10.71 -6.13 6.41
C HIS A 307 -10.03 -6.79 5.22
N THR A 308 -9.96 -8.13 5.26
CA THR A 308 -9.23 -8.95 4.29
C THR A 308 -9.88 -8.99 2.91
N PHE A 309 -11.19 -8.73 2.82
CA PHE A 309 -12.01 -8.90 1.62
C PHE A 309 -12.59 -7.58 1.09
N ILE A 310 -12.38 -6.46 1.78
CA ILE A 310 -13.00 -5.17 1.44
C ILE A 310 -12.72 -4.71 -0.01
N MET A 311 -11.55 -5.03 -0.55
CA MET A 311 -11.18 -4.70 -1.94
C MET A 311 -11.85 -5.60 -2.99
N ASP A 312 -12.29 -6.79 -2.60
CA ASP A 312 -12.93 -7.77 -3.48
C ASP A 312 -14.46 -7.60 -3.51
N ASP A 313 -15.03 -6.79 -2.61
CA ASP A 313 -16.46 -6.54 -2.54
C ASP A 313 -16.95 -5.66 -3.70
N ALA A 314 -18.02 -6.09 -4.37
CA ALA A 314 -18.56 -5.45 -5.56
C ALA A 314 -19.09 -4.02 -5.28
N GLN A 315 -19.70 -3.81 -4.10
CA GLN A 315 -20.18 -2.48 -3.72
C GLN A 315 -19.01 -1.53 -3.45
N VAL A 316 -17.94 -2.01 -2.81
CA VAL A 316 -16.71 -1.22 -2.60
C VAL A 316 -16.06 -0.85 -3.93
N GLN A 317 -16.02 -1.76 -4.89
CA GLN A 317 -15.50 -1.50 -6.24
C GLN A 317 -16.32 -0.41 -6.96
N GLU A 318 -17.64 -0.50 -6.90
CA GLU A 318 -18.55 0.50 -7.46
C GLU A 318 -18.37 1.87 -6.81
N TYR A 319 -18.36 1.92 -5.48
CA TYR A 319 -18.12 3.15 -4.71
C TYR A 319 -16.77 3.77 -5.04
N THR A 320 -15.72 2.95 -5.12
CA THR A 320 -14.38 3.41 -5.49
C THR A 320 -14.39 4.08 -6.85
N LEU A 321 -14.94 3.42 -7.88
CA LEU A 321 -15.04 4.00 -9.22
C LEU A 321 -15.85 5.31 -9.21
N ARG A 322 -16.99 5.33 -8.53
CA ARG A 322 -17.86 6.50 -8.46
C ARG A 322 -17.16 7.68 -7.79
N PHE A 323 -16.40 7.43 -6.73
CA PHE A 323 -15.60 8.48 -6.08
C PHE A 323 -14.50 8.99 -7.01
N LEU A 324 -13.78 8.10 -7.70
CA LEU A 324 -12.75 8.48 -8.66
C LEU A 324 -13.31 9.31 -9.83
N GLN A 325 -14.56 9.11 -10.22
CA GLN A 325 -15.23 9.85 -11.31
C GLN A 325 -15.88 11.16 -10.81
N HIS A 326 -16.51 11.14 -9.65
CA HIS A 326 -17.43 12.21 -9.23
C HIS A 326 -17.13 12.82 -7.85
N GLY A 327 -16.28 12.19 -7.03
CA GLY A 327 -15.94 12.66 -5.68
C GLY A 327 -16.96 12.32 -4.59
N TYR A 328 -17.80 11.29 -4.81
CA TYR A 328 -18.72 10.72 -3.81
C TYR A 328 -18.93 9.22 -4.06
N PHE A 329 -19.32 8.48 -3.03
CA PHE A 329 -19.50 7.03 -3.08
C PHE A 329 -20.89 6.61 -3.56
N ILE A 330 -21.95 7.31 -3.11
CA ILE A 330 -23.34 6.96 -3.42
C ILE A 330 -23.97 8.03 -4.33
N ALA A 331 -24.26 9.20 -3.79
CA ALA A 331 -24.81 10.34 -4.53
C ALA A 331 -24.35 11.64 -3.86
N PRO A 332 -24.28 12.77 -4.57
CA PRO A 332 -23.74 14.01 -4.00
C PRO A 332 -24.56 14.54 -2.82
N GLU A 333 -25.86 14.23 -2.75
CA GLU A 333 -26.80 14.65 -1.71
C GLU A 333 -26.70 13.81 -0.42
N VAL A 334 -26.18 12.59 -0.50
CA VAL A 334 -26.10 11.67 0.66
C VAL A 334 -24.68 11.49 1.18
N ARG A 335 -23.75 12.32 0.70
CA ARG A 335 -22.35 12.34 1.18
C ARG A 335 -22.31 12.51 2.69
N ARG A 336 -21.34 11.85 3.31
CA ARG A 336 -21.03 11.97 4.74
C ARG A 336 -19.61 12.48 4.90
N PRO A 337 -19.36 13.77 4.67
CA PRO A 337 -18.02 14.32 4.84
C PRO A 337 -17.58 14.26 6.30
N LEU A 338 -16.29 14.01 6.53
CA LEU A 338 -15.70 14.12 7.86
C LEU A 338 -15.15 15.54 8.02
N ALA A 339 -15.74 16.31 8.94
CA ALA A 339 -15.35 17.70 9.18
C ALA A 339 -13.87 17.82 9.57
N ASN A 340 -13.27 18.97 9.28
CA ASN A 340 -11.89 19.32 9.66
C ASN A 340 -11.69 19.56 11.17
N GLU A 341 -12.65 19.18 12.02
CA GLU A 341 -12.50 19.37 13.45
C GLU A 341 -11.62 18.27 14.05
N PRO A 342 -10.65 18.61 14.92
CA PRO A 342 -9.88 17.60 15.61
C PRO A 342 -10.82 16.74 16.44
N LEU A 343 -10.71 15.41 16.30
CA LEU A 343 -11.26 14.47 17.28
C LEU A 343 -10.73 14.94 18.64
N LYS A 344 -11.63 15.32 19.55
CA LYS A 344 -11.26 15.49 20.96
C LYS A 344 -10.63 14.17 21.38
N PRO A 345 -9.44 14.17 22.00
CA PRO A 345 -8.91 12.94 22.57
C PRO A 345 -9.98 12.38 23.50
N ASP A 346 -10.28 11.10 23.36
CA ASP A 346 -11.06 10.39 24.37
C ASP A 346 -10.39 10.66 25.71
N ASP A 347 -11.18 11.11 26.68
CA ASP A 347 -10.77 11.21 28.07
C ASP A 347 -10.45 9.78 28.53
N ASP A 348 -9.19 9.36 28.35
CA ASP A 348 -8.59 8.25 29.07
C ASP A 348 -8.69 8.60 30.56
N THR A 349 -9.80 8.16 31.16
CA THR A 349 -10.04 8.27 32.58
C THR A 349 -9.14 7.23 33.26
N PRO A 350 -8.37 7.61 34.28
CA PRO A 350 -7.17 6.88 34.73
C PRO A 350 -7.37 5.47 35.27
#